data_AF-A0A3S0G0M1-F1
#
_entry.id   AF-A0A3S0G0M1-F1
#
_cell.length_a   1.000
_cell.length_b   1.000
_cell.length_c   1.000
_cell.angle_alpha   90.00
_cell.angle_beta   90.00
_cell.angle_gamma   90.00
#
_symmetry.space_group_name_H-M   'P 1'
#
loop_
_entity.id
_entity.type
_entity.pdbx_description
1 polymer ?
#
loop_
_entity_poly.entity_id
_entity_poly.type
_entity_poly.pdbx_seq_one_letter_code
_entity_poly.pdbx_strand_id
1 'polypeptide(L)'
;MSFKKIGWTIVLLLLLVGSFLIYWFYYNPFSEGERKGSLIKISKKGNVFKTYEGEMWLSCRQTVNAEKFLFSIADKNIADSLVQLQDECVQLKYKEYRRTLPWRGENKYVITGYERVK
;
A
#
# COMPACT_ATOMS: atom_id res chain seq x y z
N MET A 1 19.62 -23.18 36.05
CA MET A 1 18.84 -21.97 35.71
C MET A 1 17.39 -22.25 36.13
N SER A 2 16.77 -21.42 36.98
CA SER A 2 15.42 -21.72 37.52
C SER A 2 14.39 -21.88 36.39
N PHE A 3 13.48 -22.86 36.48
CA PHE A 3 12.42 -23.10 35.48
C PHE A 3 11.63 -21.83 35.13
N LYS A 4 11.45 -20.92 36.09
CA LYS A 4 10.83 -19.60 35.87
C LYS A 4 11.64 -18.70 34.93
N LYS A 5 12.98 -18.73 35.03
CA LYS A 5 13.89 -17.97 34.16
C LYS A 5 13.88 -18.54 32.73
N ILE A 6 13.83 -19.86 32.58
CA ILE A 6 13.75 -20.52 31.27
C ILE A 6 12.42 -20.16 30.57
N GLY A 7 11.29 -20.20 31.29
CA GLY A 7 10.00 -19.79 30.74
C GLY A 7 9.97 -18.34 30.27
N TRP A 8 10.51 -17.41 31.06
CA TRP A 8 10.61 -16.00 30.66
C TRP A 8 11.51 -15.79 29.44
N THR A 9 12.63 -16.49 29.36
CA THR A 9 13.52 -16.41 28.19
C THR A 9 12.82 -16.89 26.91
N ILE A 10 12.05 -17.99 26.99
CA ILE A 10 11.30 -18.51 25.83
C ILE A 10 10.24 -17.50 25.38
N VAL A 11 9.48 -16.92 26.30
CA VAL A 11 8.45 -15.90 25.99
C VAL A 11 9.10 -14.68 25.33
N LEU A 12 10.22 -14.19 25.87
CA LEU A 12 10.95 -13.06 25.30
C LEU A 12 11.46 -13.36 23.89
N LEU A 13 11.96 -14.57 23.65
CA LEU A 13 12.43 -14.98 22.33
C LEU A 13 11.28 -15.08 21.32
N LEU A 14 10.12 -15.62 21.73
CA LEU A 14 8.91 -15.63 20.89
C LEU A 14 8.42 -14.23 20.54
N LEU A 15 8.46 -13.30 21.49
CA LEU A 15 8.09 -11.90 21.23
C LEU A 15 9.05 -11.21 20.26
N LEU A 16 10.35 -11.46 20.38
CA LEU A 16 11.35 -10.93 19.46
C LEU A 16 11.15 -11.47 18.04
N VAL A 17 11.02 -12.79 17.90
CA VAL A 17 10.80 -13.43 16.59
C VAL A 17 9.47 -12.98 16.00
N GLY A 18 8.40 -12.94 16.80
CA GLY A 18 7.09 -12.46 16.37
C GLY A 18 7.14 -11.01 15.87
N SER A 19 7.79 -10.12 16.63
CA SER A 19 7.94 -8.71 16.25
C SER A 19 8.74 -8.55 14.96
N PHE A 20 9.83 -9.31 14.81
CA PHE A 20 10.64 -9.32 13.59
C PHE A 20 9.83 -9.77 12.37
N LEU A 21 9.05 -10.85 12.50
CA LEU A 21 8.20 -11.34 11.41
C LEU A 21 7.11 -10.34 11.04
N ILE A 22 6.45 -9.71 12.02
CA ILE A 22 5.45 -8.67 11.78
C ILE A 22 6.07 -7.50 11.01
N TYR A 23 7.23 -7.01 11.46
CA TYR A 23 7.95 -5.95 10.76
C TYR A 23 8.30 -6.36 9.32
N TRP A 24 8.91 -7.53 9.15
CA TRP A 24 9.41 -8.00 7.85
C TRP A 24 8.32 -8.18 6.79
N PHE A 25 7.14 -8.67 7.18
CA PHE A 25 6.05 -8.93 6.25
C PHE A 25 5.12 -7.74 6.01
N TYR A 26 4.91 -6.88 7.02
CA TYR A 26 3.89 -5.83 6.96
C TYR A 26 4.44 -4.40 6.97
N TYR A 27 5.63 -4.15 7.48
CA TYR A 27 6.18 -2.79 7.62
C TYR A 27 7.44 -2.54 6.81
N ASN A 28 8.19 -3.59 6.46
CA ASN A 28 9.33 -3.50 5.56
C ASN A 28 8.85 -3.47 4.10
N PRO A 29 8.99 -2.35 3.36
CA PRO A 29 8.66 -2.32 1.94
C PRO A 29 9.55 -3.32 1.19
N PHE A 30 8.94 -4.11 0.32
CA PHE A 30 9.62 -5.05 -0.57
C PHE A 30 10.25 -4.33 -1.75
N SER A 31 9.51 -3.39 -2.34
CA SER A 31 9.98 -2.56 -3.45
C SER A 31 9.44 -1.14 -3.30
N GLU A 32 10.18 -0.17 -3.84
CA GLU A 32 9.72 1.19 -4.02
C GLU A 32 9.86 1.52 -5.51
N GLY A 33 8.88 2.21 -6.07
CA GLY A 33 8.86 2.47 -7.50
C GLY A 33 7.85 3.50 -7.91
N GLU A 34 7.82 3.77 -9.21
CA GLU A 34 6.94 4.75 -9.82
C GLU A 34 6.24 4.15 -11.03
N ARG A 35 4.96 4.46 -11.22
CA ARG A 35 4.15 4.03 -12.37
C ARG A 35 3.42 5.23 -12.95
N LYS A 36 3.49 5.36 -14.27
CA LYS A 36 2.81 6.42 -15.02
C LYS A 36 1.60 5.85 -15.74
N GLY A 37 0.48 6.57 -15.68
CA GLY A 37 -0.77 6.07 -16.23
C GLY A 37 -1.93 7.05 -16.07
N SER A 38 -3.07 6.69 -16.63
CA SER A 38 -4.31 7.44 -16.43
C SER A 38 -5.06 6.93 -15.20
N LEU A 39 -5.48 7.84 -14.32
CA LEU A 39 -6.32 7.51 -13.16
C LEU A 39 -7.75 7.22 -13.62
N ILE A 40 -8.31 6.10 -13.20
CA ILE A 40 -9.65 5.68 -13.63
C ILE A 40 -10.66 5.94 -12.54
N LYS A 41 -10.33 5.54 -11.32
CA LYS A 41 -11.26 5.59 -10.20
C LYS A 41 -10.50 5.57 -8.90
N ILE A 42 -11.00 6.31 -7.92
CA ILE A 42 -10.64 6.15 -6.52
C ILE A 42 -11.93 5.98 -5.73
N SER A 43 -11.98 4.95 -4.89
CA SER A 43 -13.15 4.64 -4.07
C SER A 43 -12.75 4.41 -2.63
N LYS A 44 -13.53 4.96 -1.71
CA LYS A 44 -13.36 4.71 -0.29
C LYS A 44 -14.18 3.49 0.12
N LYS A 45 -13.52 2.36 0.40
CA LYS A 45 -14.17 1.08 0.71
C LYS A 45 -13.56 0.40 1.94
N GLY A 46 -14.29 -0.55 2.51
CA GLY A 46 -13.94 -1.29 3.73
C GLY A 46 -15.04 -1.28 4.79
N ASN A 47 -15.03 -2.30 5.64
CA ASN A 47 -16.07 -2.51 6.67
C ASN A 47 -15.74 -1.82 7.99
N VAL A 48 -14.57 -2.14 8.56
CA VAL A 48 -14.10 -1.59 9.85
C VAL A 48 -13.14 -0.42 9.61
N PHE A 49 -12.14 -0.62 8.76
CA PHE A 49 -11.22 0.42 8.32
C PHE A 49 -11.56 0.79 6.88
N LYS A 50 -11.94 2.05 6.66
CA LYS A 50 -12.21 2.56 5.31
C LYS A 50 -10.92 3.12 4.71
N THR A 51 -10.44 2.50 3.64
CA THR A 51 -9.25 2.92 2.90
C THR A 51 -9.64 3.43 1.52
N TYR A 52 -8.77 4.23 0.92
CA TYR A 52 -8.96 4.69 -0.45
C TYR A 52 -8.27 3.72 -1.39
N GLU A 53 -9.02 3.19 -2.33
CA GLU A 53 -8.59 2.15 -3.25
C GLU A 53 -8.76 2.67 -4.66
N GLY A 54 -7.65 2.69 -5.40
CA GLY A 54 -7.53 3.31 -6.71
C GLY A 54 -7.25 2.31 -7.81
N GLU A 55 -7.71 2.67 -9.00
CA GLU A 55 -7.45 1.96 -10.25
C GLU A 55 -6.81 2.93 -11.25
N MET A 56 -5.74 2.47 -11.88
CA MET A 56 -4.99 3.20 -12.91
C MET A 56 -4.82 2.31 -14.14
N TRP A 57 -4.88 2.88 -15.33
CA TRP A 57 -4.35 2.25 -16.54
C TRP A 57 -2.89 2.63 -16.73
N LEU A 58 -1.99 1.67 -16.96
CA LEU A 58 -0.56 1.92 -17.25
C LEU A 58 -0.32 2.46 -18.66
N SER A 59 -1.24 3.29 -19.14
CA SER A 59 -1.17 4.03 -20.39
C SER A 59 -1.92 5.34 -20.20
N CYS A 60 -1.32 6.44 -20.63
CA CYS A 60 -2.00 7.74 -20.68
C CYS A 60 -2.80 7.95 -21.96
N ARG A 61 -2.69 7.02 -22.92
CA ARG A 61 -3.55 6.98 -24.11
C ARG A 61 -4.62 5.91 -23.88
N GLN A 62 -5.85 6.19 -24.31
CA GLN A 62 -6.92 5.20 -24.30
C GLN A 62 -6.55 4.06 -25.25
N THR A 63 -6.07 2.95 -24.69
CA THR A 63 -5.77 1.73 -25.43
C THR A 63 -6.74 0.65 -24.97
N VAL A 64 -7.20 -0.16 -25.93
CA VAL A 64 -8.27 -1.14 -25.69
C VAL A 64 -7.84 -2.25 -24.71
N ASN A 65 -6.54 -2.40 -24.42
CA ASN A 65 -5.99 -3.42 -23.52
C ASN A 65 -4.93 -2.86 -22.56
N ALA A 66 -5.14 -1.67 -22.00
CA ALA A 66 -4.21 -1.13 -21.01
C ALA A 66 -4.16 -2.02 -19.74
N GLU A 67 -2.96 -2.34 -19.26
CA GLU A 67 -2.78 -3.06 -18.00
C GLU A 67 -3.33 -2.21 -16.84
N LYS A 68 -4.13 -2.84 -15.98
CA LYS A 68 -4.68 -2.21 -14.78
C LYS A 68 -3.71 -2.32 -13.62
N PHE A 69 -3.45 -1.19 -12.98
CA PHE A 69 -2.74 -1.11 -11.73
C PHE A 69 -3.72 -0.78 -10.60
N LEU A 70 -3.80 -1.70 -9.63
CA LEU A 70 -4.61 -1.56 -8.43
C LEU A 70 -3.71 -1.14 -7.27
N PHE A 71 -4.13 -0.13 -6.54
CA PHE A 71 -3.35 0.44 -5.45
C PHE A 71 -4.23 0.94 -4.31
N SER A 72 -3.62 1.10 -3.15
CA SER A 72 -4.26 1.68 -1.97
C SER A 72 -3.59 3.00 -1.59
N ILE A 73 -4.34 3.87 -0.95
CA ILE A 73 -3.87 5.16 -0.46
C ILE A 73 -4.19 5.24 1.04
N ALA A 74 -3.16 5.25 1.85
CA ALA A 74 -3.29 5.38 3.30
C ALA A 74 -3.43 6.85 3.74
N ASP A 75 -2.81 7.78 3.01
CA ASP A 75 -2.88 9.21 3.29
C ASP A 75 -4.12 9.85 2.62
N LYS A 76 -5.00 10.41 3.44
CA LYS A 76 -6.22 11.06 2.97
C LYS A 76 -5.92 12.27 2.07
N ASN A 77 -4.88 13.06 2.36
CA ASN A 77 -4.56 14.24 1.57
C ASN A 77 -4.14 13.86 0.15
N ILE A 78 -3.37 12.78 0.02
CA ILE A 78 -2.99 12.22 -1.29
C ILE A 78 -4.26 11.72 -2.01
N ALA A 79 -5.14 11.02 -1.31
CA ALA A 79 -6.38 10.52 -1.90
C ALA A 79 -7.29 11.65 -2.40
N ASP A 80 -7.51 12.68 -1.59
CA ASP A 80 -8.37 13.81 -1.94
C ASP A 80 -7.80 14.57 -3.15
N SER A 81 -6.48 14.73 -3.23
CA SER A 81 -5.81 15.30 -4.41
C SER A 81 -5.94 14.42 -5.65
N LEU A 82 -5.72 13.11 -5.53
CA LEU A 82 -5.80 12.20 -6.69
C LEU A 82 -7.24 12.03 -7.20
N VAL A 83 -8.24 12.17 -6.34
CA VAL A 83 -9.66 12.20 -6.76
C VAL A 83 -9.93 13.39 -7.68
N GLN A 84 -9.29 14.54 -7.44
CA GLN A 84 -9.41 15.71 -8.33
C GLN A 84 -8.68 15.52 -9.66
N LEU A 85 -7.74 14.59 -9.74
CA LEU A 85 -6.94 14.26 -10.92
C LEU A 85 -7.47 13.01 -11.63
N GLN A 86 -8.71 12.59 -11.34
CA GLN A 86 -9.33 11.47 -12.04
C GLN A 86 -9.41 11.76 -13.55
N ASP A 87 -9.19 10.72 -14.36
CA ASP A 87 -9.08 10.78 -15.82
C ASP A 87 -7.84 11.54 -16.35
N GLU A 88 -6.99 12.10 -15.47
CA GLU A 88 -5.70 12.69 -15.85
C GLU A 88 -4.55 11.66 -15.88
N CYS A 89 -3.54 11.97 -16.71
CA CYS A 89 -2.27 11.25 -16.74
C CYS A 89 -1.38 11.70 -15.58
N VAL A 90 -1.08 10.80 -14.66
CA VAL A 90 -0.23 11.07 -13.50
C VAL A 90 0.85 10.01 -13.34
N GLN A 91 1.89 10.36 -12.60
CA GLN A 91 2.92 9.44 -12.16
C GLN A 91 2.76 9.22 -10.66
N LEU A 92 2.48 7.98 -10.26
CA LEU A 92 2.30 7.59 -8.87
C LEU A 92 3.58 6.96 -8.33
N LYS A 93 4.01 7.42 -7.16
CA LYS A 93 5.09 6.80 -6.38
C LYS A 93 4.47 5.87 -5.37
N TYR A 94 4.96 4.64 -5.30
CA TYR A 94 4.40 3.61 -4.43
C TYR A 94 5.47 2.85 -3.66
N LYS A 95 5.04 2.29 -2.53
CA LYS A 95 5.75 1.25 -1.81
C LYS A 95 4.97 -0.05 -1.89
N GLU A 96 5.61 -1.12 -2.32
CA GLU A 96 5.04 -2.46 -2.33
C GLU A 96 5.37 -3.15 -1.01
N TYR A 97 4.37 -3.71 -0.35
CA TYR A 97 4.57 -4.54 0.84
C TYR A 97 4.31 -6.01 0.51
N ARG A 98 4.99 -6.92 1.24
CA ARG A 98 4.81 -8.37 1.04
C ARG A 98 3.39 -8.80 1.37
N ARG A 99 2.78 -8.18 2.38
CA ARG A 99 1.39 -8.38 2.81
C ARG A 99 0.70 -7.05 3.06
N THR A 100 -0.62 -7.08 3.04
CA THR A 100 -1.48 -5.92 3.26
C THR A 100 -1.93 -5.85 4.71
N LEU A 101 -2.31 -4.65 5.15
CA LEU A 101 -2.90 -4.40 6.47
C LEU A 101 -4.27 -3.75 6.25
N PRO A 102 -5.31 -4.17 6.98
CA PRO A 102 -6.68 -3.71 6.72
C PRO A 102 -6.85 -2.19 6.89
N TRP A 103 -6.03 -1.53 7.70
CA TRP A 103 -6.02 -0.07 7.86
C TRP A 103 -5.13 0.68 6.88
N ARG A 104 -4.25 -0.02 6.14
CA ARG A 104 -3.37 0.60 5.12
C ARG A 104 -3.98 0.47 3.72
N GLY A 105 -4.70 -0.61 3.48
CA GLY A 105 -5.39 -0.84 2.22
C GLY A 105 -5.54 -2.31 1.86
N GLU A 106 -6.30 -2.56 0.80
CA GLU A 106 -6.54 -3.90 0.25
C GLU A 106 -5.42 -4.37 -0.67
N ASN A 107 -4.64 -3.44 -1.23
CA ASN A 107 -3.59 -3.73 -2.20
C ASN A 107 -2.18 -3.63 -1.58
N LYS A 108 -1.24 -4.41 -2.14
CA LYS A 108 0.17 -4.40 -1.72
C LYS A 108 0.88 -3.10 -2.06
N TYR A 109 0.40 -2.41 -3.08
CA TYR A 109 0.95 -1.15 -3.57
C TYR A 109 0.27 0.01 -2.84
N VAL A 110 1.04 0.71 -2.03
CA VAL A 110 0.56 1.84 -1.24
C VAL A 110 1.18 3.11 -1.79
N ILE A 111 0.33 4.05 -2.21
CA ILE A 111 0.79 5.31 -2.80
C ILE A 111 1.37 6.20 -1.71
N THR A 112 2.57 6.70 -1.97
CA THR A 112 3.31 7.61 -1.07
C THR A 112 3.50 8.99 -1.67
N GLY A 113 3.22 9.17 -2.96
CA GLY A 113 3.31 10.45 -3.63
C GLY A 113 2.83 10.39 -5.07
N TYR A 114 2.72 11.55 -5.70
CA TYR A 114 2.31 11.66 -7.08
C TYR A 114 2.91 12.90 -7.73
N GLU A 115 3.06 12.85 -9.05
CA GLU A 115 3.48 13.97 -9.89
C GLU A 115 2.53 14.07 -11.08
N ARG A 116 2.14 15.31 -11.41
CA ARG A 116 1.35 15.57 -12.62
C ARG A 116 2.26 15.53 -13.83
N VAL A 117 1.88 14.72 -14.81
CA VAL A 117 2.56 14.69 -16.09
C VAL A 117 1.97 15.82 -16.94
N LYS A 118 2.75 16.87 -17.17
CA LYS A 118 2.40 17.93 -18.12
C LYS A 118 2.48 17.44 -19.56
#